data_AF-A0A0B7BD41-F1
#
_entry.id   AF-A0A0B7BD41-F1
#
_cell.length_a   1.000
_cell.length_b   1.000
_cell.length_c   1.000
_cell.angle_alpha   90.00
_cell.angle_beta   90.00
_cell.angle_gamma   90.00
#
_symmetry.space_group_name_H-M   'P 1'
#
loop_
_entity.id
_entity.type
_entity.pdbx_description
1 polymer ?
#
loop_
_entity_poly.entity_id
_entity_poly.type
_entity_poly.pdbx_seq_one_letter_code
_entity_poly.pdbx_strand_id
1 'polypeptide(L)'
;QFMYNCVHYFKVIATDFAVRIKRWMRKGFPDLGDVAGMGIGATTKAVLSHGSFTTDPHKIASECWENSQRNIAPNGAVMRTSILGIHQWDDLDSVFRNTLEICKTTHYDPRCQASTVATTTCIALMLQQTAHHGDGKKLSKNVDLLIKQSYDTACKVLETDEQKQELWFYMSCTKLKQLQLAEPGKIGYTYKCLGAGFWAFKQDNFKKALIKVVMEAGDADTNGAVAGALLGCKLGLSAIPKSWITNLKHRDWLLDLYSKLMRLQSEMKHPIEERSSNENLDIEKMDKASEKKDPEVLVEKSQSPH
;
A
#
# COMPACT_ATOMS: atom_id res chain seq x y z
N GLN A 1 -3.61 -2.33 -9.28
CA GLN A 1 -2.84 -2.21 -10.54
C GLN A 1 -1.34 -2.12 -10.34
N PHE A 2 -0.81 -1.17 -9.55
CA PHE A 2 0.66 -0.93 -9.45
C PHE A 2 1.43 -2.21 -9.18
N MET A 3 1.11 -2.92 -8.10
CA MET A 3 1.90 -4.08 -7.72
C MET A 3 1.59 -5.38 -8.46
N TYR A 4 0.45 -5.47 -9.17
CA TYR A 4 0.19 -6.65 -10.00
C TYR A 4 1.21 -6.74 -11.15
N ASN A 5 1.68 -5.58 -11.62
CA ASN A 5 2.50 -5.50 -12.80
C ASN A 5 3.99 -5.16 -12.55
N CYS A 6 4.41 -4.98 -11.28
CA CYS A 6 5.81 -4.68 -10.91
C CYS A 6 6.67 -5.92 -10.69
N VAL A 7 6.19 -7.07 -11.14
CA VAL A 7 6.74 -8.36 -10.76
C VAL A 7 7.48 -8.94 -11.97
N HIS A 8 8.77 -8.65 -12.11
CA HIS A 8 9.63 -9.43 -13.01
C HIS A 8 10.44 -10.40 -12.17
N TYR A 9 10.44 -11.69 -12.53
CA TYR A 9 11.04 -12.75 -11.71
C TYR A 9 10.58 -12.73 -10.24
N PHE A 10 9.34 -12.32 -10.00
CA PHE A 10 8.73 -12.36 -8.67
C PHE A 10 9.31 -11.41 -7.62
N LYS A 11 10.19 -10.49 -8.05
CA LYS A 11 10.69 -9.35 -7.28
C LYS A 11 9.94 -8.09 -7.69
N VAL A 12 9.72 -7.22 -6.72
CA VAL A 12 9.15 -5.90 -7.00
C VAL A 12 10.24 -4.99 -7.56
N ILE A 13 9.98 -4.32 -8.68
CA ILE A 13 10.94 -3.42 -9.33
C ILE A 13 10.53 -1.96 -9.14
N ALA A 14 11.39 -1.18 -8.50
CA ALA A 14 11.13 0.22 -8.19
C ALA A 14 10.88 1.09 -9.43
N THR A 15 11.62 0.89 -10.53
CA THR A 15 11.46 1.68 -11.76
C THR A 15 10.15 1.37 -12.48
N ASP A 16 9.72 0.11 -12.54
CA ASP A 16 8.41 -0.26 -13.06
C ASP A 16 7.28 0.35 -12.19
N PHE A 17 7.41 0.25 -10.86
CA PHE A 17 6.48 0.93 -9.96
C PHE A 17 6.42 2.44 -10.21
N ALA A 18 7.58 3.08 -10.39
CA ALA A 18 7.70 4.51 -10.66
C ALA A 18 7.01 4.89 -11.97
N VAL A 19 7.19 4.13 -13.04
CA VAL A 19 6.48 4.33 -14.31
C VAL A 19 4.97 4.25 -14.11
N ARG A 20 4.49 3.21 -13.40
CA ARG A 20 3.06 3.00 -13.20
C ARG A 20 2.44 4.08 -12.34
N ILE A 21 3.05 4.42 -11.20
CA ILE A 21 2.52 5.46 -10.31
C ILE A 21 2.55 6.84 -10.96
N LYS A 22 3.56 7.16 -11.79
CA LYS A 22 3.58 8.39 -12.59
C LYS A 22 2.49 8.38 -13.66
N ARG A 23 2.23 7.24 -14.31
CA ARG A 23 1.12 7.09 -15.26
C ARG A 23 -0.22 7.33 -14.57
N TRP A 24 -0.46 6.76 -13.39
CA TRP A 24 -1.68 7.02 -12.62
C TRP A 24 -1.81 8.48 -12.22
N MET A 25 -0.73 9.14 -11.78
CA MET A 25 -0.78 10.57 -11.48
C MET A 25 -1.31 11.38 -12.68
N ARG A 26 -0.90 11.01 -13.89
CA ARG A 26 -1.26 11.73 -15.13
C ARG A 26 -2.60 11.33 -15.74
N LYS A 27 -2.99 10.06 -15.64
CA LYS A 27 -4.12 9.48 -16.39
C LYS A 27 -5.19 8.85 -15.51
N GLY A 28 -4.97 8.72 -14.20
CA GLY A 28 -5.87 7.99 -13.31
C GLY A 28 -6.03 6.52 -13.70
N PHE A 29 -7.23 5.98 -13.47
CA PHE A 29 -7.72 4.71 -13.99
C PHE A 29 -8.88 4.97 -14.96
N PRO A 30 -8.61 5.19 -16.27
CA PRO A 30 -9.65 5.55 -17.24
C PRO A 30 -10.77 4.52 -17.33
N ASP A 31 -10.46 3.22 -17.19
CA ASP A 31 -11.43 2.13 -17.20
C ASP A 31 -12.42 2.20 -16.02
N LEU A 32 -12.11 2.98 -14.98
CA LEU A 32 -12.94 3.23 -13.80
C LEU A 32 -13.58 4.63 -13.81
N GLY A 33 -13.37 5.41 -14.88
CA GLY A 33 -13.83 6.80 -14.99
C GLY A 33 -12.94 7.82 -14.30
N ASP A 34 -11.75 7.43 -13.84
CA ASP A 34 -10.77 8.34 -13.25
C ASP A 34 -9.87 8.95 -14.34
N VAL A 35 -9.59 10.26 -14.25
CA VAL A 35 -8.82 11.00 -15.27
C VAL A 35 -7.45 11.48 -14.78
N ALA A 36 -7.18 11.39 -13.48
CA ALA A 36 -5.93 11.81 -12.86
C ALA A 36 -5.68 11.08 -11.53
N GLY A 37 -4.50 11.29 -10.94
CA GLY A 37 -4.18 10.78 -9.61
C GLY A 37 -4.95 11.52 -8.50
N MET A 38 -6.18 11.10 -8.26
CA MET A 38 -7.04 11.64 -7.20
C MET A 38 -6.44 11.33 -5.82
N GLY A 39 -6.46 12.32 -4.91
CA GLY A 39 -5.95 12.17 -3.55
C GLY A 39 -4.42 12.17 -3.42
N ILE A 40 -3.68 12.62 -4.44
CA ILE A 40 -2.22 12.66 -4.38
C ILE A 40 -1.70 13.66 -3.33
N GLY A 41 -0.97 13.16 -2.33
CA GLY A 41 -0.32 13.98 -1.31
C GLY A 41 0.88 14.77 -1.82
N ALA A 42 1.24 15.86 -1.13
CA ALA A 42 2.29 16.79 -1.54
C ALA A 42 3.66 16.11 -1.80
N THR A 43 4.11 15.24 -0.88
CA THR A 43 5.38 14.51 -1.04
C THR A 43 5.37 13.58 -2.25
N THR A 44 4.27 12.84 -2.46
CA THR A 44 4.14 11.97 -3.63
C THR A 44 4.14 12.79 -4.91
N LYS A 45 3.40 13.91 -4.95
CA LYS A 45 3.36 14.81 -6.11
C LYS A 45 4.74 15.40 -6.41
N ALA A 46 5.48 15.85 -5.40
CA ALA A 46 6.82 16.43 -5.56
C ALA A 46 7.78 15.42 -6.21
N VAL A 47 7.84 14.20 -5.68
CA VAL A 47 8.72 13.14 -6.21
C VAL A 47 8.32 12.72 -7.62
N LEU A 48 7.03 12.46 -7.88
CA LEU A 48 6.56 12.00 -9.19
C LEU A 48 6.69 13.05 -10.30
N SER A 49 6.69 14.34 -9.93
CA SER A 49 6.84 15.45 -10.88
C SER A 49 8.27 15.61 -11.39
N HIS A 50 9.26 15.00 -10.72
CA HIS A 50 10.65 15.07 -11.15
C HIS A 50 10.87 14.34 -12.48
N GLY A 51 11.73 14.91 -13.34
CA GLY A 51 12.05 14.37 -14.67
C GLY A 51 12.59 12.94 -14.59
N SER A 52 13.60 12.72 -13.74
CA SER A 52 14.29 11.43 -13.56
C SER A 52 13.58 10.45 -12.64
N PHE A 53 12.34 10.72 -12.20
CA PHE A 53 11.64 9.85 -11.26
C PHE A 53 11.48 8.41 -11.77
N THR A 54 11.19 8.23 -13.06
CA THR A 54 10.96 6.89 -13.63
C THR A 54 12.25 6.10 -13.86
N THR A 55 13.40 6.77 -13.89
CA THR A 55 14.71 6.14 -14.08
C THR A 55 15.43 5.88 -12.77
N ASP A 56 15.28 6.78 -11.79
CA ASP A 56 15.94 6.69 -10.48
C ASP A 56 15.02 7.17 -9.34
N PRO A 57 13.94 6.43 -9.05
CA PRO A 57 12.91 6.87 -8.10
C PRO A 57 13.44 7.02 -6.67
N HIS A 58 14.37 6.15 -6.25
CA HIS A 58 14.93 6.19 -4.90
C HIS A 58 15.78 7.43 -4.69
N LYS A 59 16.65 7.78 -5.65
CA LYS A 59 17.45 9.01 -5.56
C LYS A 59 16.56 10.24 -5.46
N ILE A 60 15.53 10.36 -6.31
CA ILE A 60 14.63 11.52 -6.28
C ILE A 60 13.88 11.61 -4.94
N ALA A 61 13.38 10.50 -4.41
CA ALA A 61 12.73 10.50 -3.10
C ALA A 61 13.70 10.86 -1.97
N SER A 62 14.95 10.39 -2.06
CA SER A 62 16.01 10.70 -1.09
C SER A 62 16.36 12.19 -1.12
N GLU A 63 16.61 12.77 -2.30
CA GLU A 63 16.88 14.20 -2.46
C GLU A 63 15.71 15.06 -1.97
N CYS A 64 14.47 14.67 -2.25
CA CYS A 64 13.28 15.35 -1.72
C CYS A 64 13.25 15.35 -0.18
N TRP A 65 13.59 14.22 0.43
CA TRP A 65 13.69 14.09 1.89
C TRP A 65 14.84 14.91 2.46
N GLU A 66 16.02 14.89 1.86
CA GLU A 66 17.18 15.68 2.30
C GLU A 66 16.90 17.19 2.20
N ASN A 67 16.32 17.65 1.09
CA ASN A 67 15.94 19.04 0.88
C ASN A 67 14.87 19.52 1.89
N SER A 68 14.11 18.61 2.48
CA SER A 68 13.17 18.91 3.57
C SER A 68 13.81 18.94 4.95
N GLN A 69 15.14 18.96 5.03
CA GLN A 69 15.91 18.80 6.27
C GLN A 69 15.59 17.48 6.98
N ARG A 70 15.33 16.43 6.20
CA ARG A 70 15.01 15.08 6.68
C ARG A 70 13.78 15.03 7.60
N ASN A 71 12.79 15.89 7.36
CA ASN A 71 11.64 16.03 8.24
C ASN A 71 10.27 15.86 7.56
N ILE A 72 10.18 15.00 6.53
CA ILE A 72 8.91 14.66 5.87
C ILE A 72 8.56 13.19 6.08
N ALA A 73 7.67 12.92 7.04
CA ALA A 73 7.18 11.56 7.32
C ALA A 73 5.66 11.35 7.09
N PRO A 74 5.14 11.59 5.87
CA PRO A 74 3.72 11.38 5.61
C PRO A 74 3.34 9.89 5.45
N ASN A 75 2.06 9.60 5.65
CA ASN A 75 1.45 8.27 5.60
C ASN A 75 1.18 7.71 4.18
N GLY A 76 1.54 8.45 3.12
CA GLY A 76 1.19 8.09 1.75
C GLY A 76 1.80 6.77 1.25
N ALA A 77 2.88 6.29 1.87
CA ALA A 77 3.42 4.96 1.62
C ALA A 77 2.62 3.86 2.35
N VAL A 78 2.40 3.99 3.66
CA VAL A 78 1.75 2.94 4.48
C VAL A 78 0.32 2.65 4.04
N MET A 79 -0.39 3.64 3.49
CA MET A 79 -1.77 3.48 3.00
C MET A 79 -1.92 2.51 1.82
N ARG A 80 -0.83 2.18 1.11
CA ARG A 80 -0.87 1.39 -0.14
C ARG A 80 0.05 0.17 -0.17
N THR A 81 0.85 -0.05 0.87
CA THR A 81 1.85 -1.14 0.88
C THR A 81 1.32 -2.44 1.45
N SER A 82 0.10 -2.51 2.00
CA SER A 82 -0.43 -3.72 2.66
C SER A 82 -0.32 -5.00 1.81
N ILE A 83 -0.48 -4.86 0.51
CA ILE A 83 -0.34 -5.93 -0.48
C ILE A 83 1.07 -6.55 -0.51
N LEU A 84 2.12 -5.83 -0.08
CA LEU A 84 3.50 -6.34 0.04
C LEU A 84 3.67 -7.30 1.21
N GLY A 85 2.77 -7.25 2.20
CA GLY A 85 2.69 -8.27 3.24
C GLY A 85 1.99 -9.56 2.78
N ILE A 86 1.29 -9.50 1.64
CA ILE A 86 0.65 -10.67 1.02
C ILE A 86 1.57 -11.25 -0.08
N HIS A 87 2.31 -10.42 -0.80
CA HIS A 87 3.30 -10.88 -1.78
C HIS A 87 4.48 -11.55 -1.05
N GLN A 88 4.76 -12.82 -1.35
CA GLN A 88 5.83 -13.60 -0.68
C GLN A 88 5.68 -13.66 0.85
N TRP A 89 4.44 -13.75 1.34
CA TRP A 89 4.14 -13.72 2.77
C TRP A 89 4.86 -14.83 3.57
N ASP A 90 5.28 -15.90 2.92
CA ASP A 90 6.03 -17.03 3.47
C ASP A 90 7.54 -16.78 3.63
N ASP A 91 8.07 -15.68 3.07
CA ASP A 91 9.46 -15.23 3.21
C ASP A 91 9.51 -13.78 3.74
N LEU A 92 9.73 -13.63 5.05
CA LEU A 92 9.77 -12.32 5.71
C LEU A 92 10.92 -11.43 5.21
N ASP A 93 12.03 -12.00 4.74
CA ASP A 93 13.13 -11.21 4.18
C ASP A 93 12.74 -10.64 2.81
N SER A 94 11.99 -11.39 2.01
CA SER A 94 11.38 -10.88 0.77
C SER A 94 10.34 -9.80 1.06
N VAL A 95 9.45 -10.01 2.04
CA VAL A 95 8.48 -8.98 2.47
C VAL A 95 9.19 -7.70 2.89
N PHE A 96 10.23 -7.80 3.73
CA PHE A 96 11.02 -6.67 4.19
C PHE A 96 11.67 -5.92 3.02
N ARG A 97 12.42 -6.62 2.17
CA ARG A 97 13.11 -6.02 1.01
C ARG A 97 12.14 -5.36 0.04
N ASN A 98 11.07 -6.06 -0.36
CA ASN A 98 10.08 -5.52 -1.31
C ASN A 98 9.32 -4.32 -0.71
N THR A 99 9.06 -4.33 0.61
CA THR A 99 8.45 -3.20 1.31
C THR A 99 9.33 -1.96 1.24
N LEU A 100 10.62 -2.10 1.52
CA LEU A 100 11.56 -0.98 1.45
C LEU A 100 11.76 -0.50 0.02
N GLU A 101 11.87 -1.43 -0.94
CA GLU A 101 12.00 -1.13 -2.36
C GLU A 101 10.88 -0.20 -2.84
N ILE A 102 9.63 -0.49 -2.47
CA ILE A 102 8.47 0.35 -2.84
C ILE A 102 8.36 1.60 -1.98
N CYS A 103 8.57 1.53 -0.66
CA CYS A 103 8.45 2.70 0.20
C CYS A 103 9.41 3.81 -0.26
N LYS A 104 10.68 3.45 -0.50
CA LYS A 104 11.75 4.38 -0.89
C LYS A 104 11.54 5.03 -2.25
N THR A 105 10.61 4.54 -3.08
CA THR A 105 10.27 5.23 -4.34
C THR A 105 9.63 6.60 -4.11
N THR A 106 9.01 6.86 -2.96
CA THR A 106 8.30 8.13 -2.75
C THR A 106 8.45 8.70 -1.34
N HIS A 107 8.70 7.84 -0.34
CA HIS A 107 8.80 8.21 1.05
C HIS A 107 10.10 7.63 1.60
N TYR A 108 11.19 8.39 1.48
CA TYR A 108 12.52 7.96 1.88
C TYR A 108 12.77 8.04 3.39
N ASP A 109 11.95 8.80 4.14
CA ASP A 109 12.10 8.96 5.58
C ASP A 109 12.06 7.61 6.34
N PRO A 110 13.00 7.33 7.27
CA PRO A 110 13.02 6.09 8.05
C PRO A 110 11.72 5.79 8.80
N ARG A 111 10.95 6.81 9.22
CA ARG A 111 9.66 6.61 9.89
C ARG A 111 8.61 6.05 8.92
N CYS A 112 8.60 6.52 7.68
CA CYS A 112 7.75 5.96 6.63
C CYS A 112 8.13 4.50 6.35
N GLN A 113 9.44 4.22 6.22
CA GLN A 113 9.96 2.86 6.05
C GLN A 113 9.53 1.94 7.21
N ALA A 114 9.76 2.36 8.46
CA ALA A 114 9.38 1.57 9.64
C ALA A 114 7.87 1.30 9.69
N SER A 115 7.03 2.30 9.39
CA SER A 115 5.57 2.13 9.37
C SER A 115 5.08 1.14 8.32
N THR A 116 5.67 1.18 7.11
CA THR A 116 5.32 0.24 6.04
C THR A 116 5.78 -1.17 6.40
N VAL A 117 7.02 -1.33 6.88
CA VAL A 117 7.59 -2.62 7.30
C VAL A 117 6.80 -3.24 8.43
N ALA A 118 6.45 -2.48 9.47
CA ALA A 118 5.63 -2.99 10.57
C ALA A 118 4.28 -3.52 10.06
N THR A 119 3.61 -2.74 9.19
CA THR A 119 2.31 -3.12 8.62
C THR A 119 2.40 -4.38 7.75
N THR A 120 3.36 -4.45 6.83
CA THR A 120 3.49 -5.58 5.90
C THR A 120 3.97 -6.85 6.59
N THR A 121 4.89 -6.73 7.55
CA THR A 121 5.35 -7.85 8.37
C THR A 121 4.22 -8.44 9.20
N CYS A 122 3.36 -7.59 9.79
CA CYS A 122 2.22 -8.05 10.57
C CYS A 122 1.23 -8.85 9.72
N ILE A 123 0.96 -8.38 8.50
CA ILE A 123 0.12 -9.10 7.52
C ILE A 123 0.76 -10.45 7.18
N ALA A 124 2.05 -10.49 6.85
CA ALA A 124 2.75 -11.72 6.49
C ALA A 124 2.73 -12.75 7.62
N LEU A 125 3.09 -12.34 8.84
CA LEU A 125 3.05 -13.21 10.02
C LEU A 125 1.64 -13.73 10.32
N MET A 126 0.61 -12.90 10.15
CA MET A 126 -0.78 -13.31 10.31
C MET A 126 -1.17 -14.39 9.29
N LEU A 127 -0.75 -14.24 8.02
CA LEU A 127 -0.97 -15.23 6.97
C LEU A 127 -0.22 -16.55 7.26
N GLN A 128 1.03 -16.48 7.71
CA GLN A 128 1.81 -17.65 8.15
C GLN A 128 1.09 -18.42 9.26
N GLN A 129 0.59 -17.73 10.29
CA GLN A 129 -0.19 -18.38 11.34
C GLN A 129 -1.43 -19.10 10.78
N THR A 130 -2.15 -18.49 9.83
CA THR A 130 -3.33 -19.15 9.25
C THR A 130 -2.99 -20.35 8.36
N ALA A 131 -1.85 -20.33 7.67
CA ALA A 131 -1.46 -21.41 6.76
C ALA A 131 -0.92 -22.66 7.48
N HIS A 132 -0.27 -22.49 8.64
CA HIS A 132 0.28 -23.60 9.42
C HIS A 132 -0.76 -24.34 10.29
N HIS A 133 -1.98 -23.83 10.39
CA HIS A 133 -3.07 -24.48 11.12
C HIS A 133 -4.05 -25.17 10.17
N GLY A 134 -3.73 -26.42 9.83
CA GLY A 134 -4.69 -27.35 9.23
C GLY A 134 -5.87 -27.64 10.18
N ASP A 135 -7.06 -27.72 9.61
CA ASP A 135 -8.30 -28.31 10.12
C ASP A 135 -8.57 -28.20 11.63
N GLY A 136 -9.32 -27.15 12.02
CA GLY A 136 -10.26 -27.25 13.13
C GLY A 136 -9.79 -26.83 14.53
N LYS A 137 -8.51 -26.46 14.73
CA LYS A 137 -8.09 -25.85 16.01
C LYS A 137 -8.35 -24.35 16.02
N LYS A 138 -9.00 -23.86 17.08
CA LYS A 138 -9.27 -22.44 17.32
C LYS A 138 -7.92 -21.70 17.37
N LEU A 139 -7.64 -20.90 16.34
CA LEU A 139 -6.40 -20.12 16.23
C LEU A 139 -6.30 -19.17 17.44
N SER A 140 -5.38 -19.46 18.37
CA SER A 140 -4.96 -18.46 19.36
C SER A 140 -4.10 -17.44 18.63
N LYS A 141 -4.75 -16.42 18.06
CA LYS A 141 -4.07 -15.28 17.44
C LYS A 141 -3.41 -14.50 18.56
N ASN A 142 -2.15 -14.82 18.87
CA ASN A 142 -1.39 -14.03 19.83
C ASN A 142 -1.04 -12.68 19.17
N VAL A 143 -2.02 -11.79 19.16
CA VAL A 143 -1.95 -10.47 18.53
C VAL A 143 -0.75 -9.70 19.07
N ASP A 144 -0.50 -9.73 20.38
CA ASP A 144 0.62 -9.01 20.98
C ASP A 144 1.98 -9.54 20.50
N LEU A 145 2.12 -10.86 20.32
CA LEU A 145 3.32 -11.45 19.73
C LEU A 145 3.53 -10.98 18.29
N LEU A 146 2.48 -10.98 17.46
CA LEU A 146 2.54 -10.52 16.07
C LEU A 146 2.93 -9.04 16.00
N ILE A 147 2.38 -8.20 16.87
CA ILE A 147 2.72 -6.78 16.98
C ILE A 147 4.19 -6.62 17.38
N LYS A 148 4.66 -7.40 18.36
CA LYS A 148 6.05 -7.36 18.82
C LYS A 148 7.04 -7.78 17.73
N GLN A 149 6.80 -8.88 17.04
CA GLN A 149 7.65 -9.34 15.93
C GLN A 149 7.69 -8.34 14.76
N SER A 150 6.55 -7.72 14.45
CA SER A 150 6.45 -6.68 13.43
C SER A 150 7.23 -5.43 13.82
N TYR A 151 7.16 -5.04 15.10
CA TYR A 151 7.95 -3.94 15.66
C TYR A 151 9.45 -4.24 15.60
N ASP A 152 9.88 -5.43 15.99
CA ASP A 152 11.30 -5.82 15.98
C ASP A 152 11.87 -5.79 14.55
N THR A 153 11.05 -6.19 13.56
CA THR A 153 11.44 -6.11 12.15
C THR A 153 11.52 -4.66 11.66
N ALA A 154 10.56 -3.81 12.03
CA ALA A 154 10.57 -2.39 11.69
C ALA A 154 11.71 -1.61 12.37
N CYS A 155 12.15 -2.02 13.56
CA CYS A 155 13.31 -1.41 14.22
C CYS A 155 14.61 -1.54 13.41
N LYS A 156 14.71 -2.50 12.47
CA LYS A 156 15.89 -2.70 11.62
C LYS A 156 16.18 -1.50 10.70
N VAL A 157 15.21 -0.62 10.47
CA VAL A 157 15.39 0.60 9.65
C VAL A 157 15.49 1.88 10.46
N LEU A 158 15.51 1.78 11.79
CA LEU A 158 15.62 2.91 12.71
C LEU A 158 17.00 2.89 13.38
N GLU A 159 17.59 4.06 13.55
CA GLU A 159 18.96 4.22 14.03
C GLU A 159 18.99 4.42 15.54
N THR A 160 18.11 5.29 16.06
CA THR A 160 18.15 5.71 17.47
C THR A 160 17.08 5.03 18.32
N ASP A 161 17.31 4.98 19.63
CA ASP A 161 16.33 4.39 20.56
C ASP A 161 15.09 5.27 20.73
N GLU A 162 15.21 6.59 20.57
CA GLU A 162 14.07 7.50 20.56
C GLU A 162 13.12 7.20 19.39
N GLN A 163 13.66 6.95 18.20
CA GLN A 163 12.87 6.56 17.03
C GLN A 163 12.11 5.25 17.27
N LYS A 164 12.77 4.26 17.89
CA LYS A 164 12.18 2.96 18.23
C LYS A 164 11.10 3.12 19.31
N GLN A 165 11.36 3.91 20.35
CA GLN A 165 10.38 4.22 21.39
C GLN A 165 9.14 4.92 20.82
N GLU A 166 9.31 5.87 19.90
CA GLU A 166 8.20 6.53 19.21
C GLU A 166 7.37 5.52 18.40
N LEU A 167 8.03 4.68 17.58
CA LEU A 167 7.34 3.62 16.83
C LEU A 167 6.52 2.72 17.78
N TRP A 168 7.14 2.28 18.89
CA TRP A 168 6.48 1.42 19.87
C TRP A 168 5.27 2.11 20.51
N PHE A 169 5.36 3.40 20.84
CA PHE A 169 4.25 4.17 21.41
C PHE A 169 3.01 4.06 20.51
N TYR A 170 3.15 4.32 19.21
CA TYR A 170 2.02 4.26 18.29
C TYR A 170 1.48 2.84 18.07
N MET A 171 2.35 1.83 17.99
CA MET A 171 1.94 0.42 17.82
C MET A 171 1.28 -0.17 19.08
N SER A 172 1.69 0.26 20.27
CA SER A 172 1.24 -0.29 21.55
C SER A 172 -0.02 0.38 22.12
N CYS A 173 -0.47 1.50 21.55
CA CYS A 173 -1.69 2.20 21.97
C CYS A 173 -2.90 1.26 22.18
N THR A 174 -3.58 1.41 23.32
CA THR A 174 -4.77 0.62 23.70
C THR A 174 -6.05 1.42 23.54
N LYS A 175 -5.98 2.75 23.67
CA LYS A 175 -7.09 3.67 23.45
C LYS A 175 -6.83 4.49 22.18
N LEU A 176 -7.78 4.46 21.25
CA LEU A 176 -7.71 5.17 19.97
C LEU A 176 -7.40 6.68 20.13
N LYS A 177 -7.98 7.33 21.15
CA LYS A 177 -7.74 8.75 21.47
C LYS A 177 -6.27 9.11 21.75
N GLN A 178 -5.43 8.15 22.16
CA GLN A 178 -3.99 8.38 22.38
C GLN A 178 -3.27 8.80 21.10
N LEU A 179 -3.79 8.38 19.95
CA LEU A 179 -3.20 8.64 18.64
C LEU A 179 -3.44 10.07 18.16
N GLN A 180 -4.47 10.75 18.69
CA GLN A 180 -4.86 12.11 18.33
C GLN A 180 -4.91 12.29 16.79
N LEU A 181 -5.72 11.48 16.10
CA LEU A 181 -5.68 11.37 14.63
C LEU A 181 -6.00 12.69 13.90
N ALA A 182 -6.72 13.59 14.56
CA ALA A 182 -7.05 14.93 14.06
C ALA A 182 -6.14 16.05 14.60
N GLU A 183 -4.97 15.75 15.19
CA GLU A 183 -4.02 16.76 15.69
C GLU A 183 -3.60 17.72 14.56
N PRO A 184 -3.87 19.05 14.70
CA PRO A 184 -3.49 20.03 13.69
C PRO A 184 -1.99 19.97 13.37
N GLY A 185 -1.65 20.03 12.08
CA GLY A 185 -0.26 19.97 11.61
C GLY A 185 0.38 18.57 11.60
N LYS A 186 -0.27 17.55 12.16
CA LYS A 186 0.23 16.15 12.15
C LYS A 186 -0.74 15.12 11.59
N ILE A 187 -1.85 15.55 11.01
CA ILE A 187 -2.89 14.66 10.43
C ILE A 187 -2.30 13.58 9.51
N GLY A 188 -1.40 13.97 8.60
CA GLY A 188 -0.77 13.04 7.65
C GLY A 188 0.41 12.25 8.21
N TYR A 189 0.72 12.32 9.51
CA TYR A 189 1.92 11.67 10.07
C TYR A 189 1.82 10.15 10.02
N THR A 190 2.85 9.49 9.47
CA THR A 190 2.82 8.04 9.19
C THR A 190 2.55 7.17 10.41
N TYR A 191 3.08 7.52 11.60
CA TYR A 191 2.85 6.72 12.80
C TYR A 191 1.46 6.86 13.39
N LYS A 192 0.74 7.97 13.15
CA LYS A 192 -0.68 8.07 13.53
C LYS A 192 -1.52 7.07 12.74
N CYS A 193 -1.28 7.00 11.43
CA CYS A 193 -1.95 6.04 10.55
C CYS A 193 -1.59 4.59 10.89
N LEU A 194 -0.30 4.31 11.10
CA LEU A 194 0.18 3.03 11.61
C LEU A 194 -0.54 2.64 12.90
N GLY A 195 -0.57 3.55 13.87
CA GLY A 195 -1.18 3.32 15.17
C GLY A 195 -2.68 3.05 15.06
N ALA A 196 -3.40 3.72 14.16
CA ALA A 196 -4.80 3.43 13.89
C ALA A 196 -4.98 1.99 13.37
N GLY A 197 -4.08 1.56 12.48
CA GLY A 197 -3.98 0.19 11.99
C GLY A 197 -3.78 -0.85 13.10
N PHE A 198 -2.77 -0.65 13.93
CA PHE A 198 -2.41 -1.57 15.01
C PHE A 198 -3.42 -1.55 16.16
N TRP A 199 -4.05 -0.41 16.44
CA TRP A 199 -5.18 -0.33 17.36
C TRP A 199 -6.37 -1.15 16.84
N ALA A 200 -6.68 -1.04 15.54
CA ALA A 200 -7.75 -1.80 14.91
C ALA A 200 -7.45 -3.30 14.91
N PHE A 201 -6.20 -3.70 14.66
CA PHE A 201 -5.76 -5.11 14.69
C PHE A 201 -6.01 -5.80 16.04
N LYS A 202 -5.96 -5.05 17.15
CA LYS A 202 -6.31 -5.54 18.50
C LYS A 202 -7.81 -5.78 18.71
N GLN A 203 -8.67 -5.35 17.78
CA GLN A 203 -10.13 -5.50 17.91
C GLN A 203 -10.63 -6.80 17.27
N ASP A 204 -11.82 -7.24 17.68
CA ASP A 204 -12.44 -8.49 17.19
C ASP A 204 -13.72 -8.27 16.39
N ASN A 205 -14.05 -7.00 16.07
CA ASN A 205 -15.22 -6.66 15.26
C ASN A 205 -14.85 -5.66 14.17
N PHE A 206 -14.87 -6.12 12.92
CA PHE A 206 -14.48 -5.34 11.74
C PHE A 206 -15.24 -4.00 11.65
N LYS A 207 -16.58 -4.08 11.64
CA LYS A 207 -17.46 -2.91 11.48
C LYS A 207 -17.24 -1.88 12.58
N LYS A 208 -17.26 -2.31 13.85
CA LYS A 208 -17.16 -1.41 15.01
C LYS A 208 -15.79 -0.73 15.08
N ALA A 209 -14.72 -1.46 14.82
CA ALA A 209 -13.38 -0.90 14.84
C ALA A 209 -13.17 0.09 13.70
N LEU A 210 -13.56 -0.26 12.47
CA LEU A 210 -13.37 0.60 11.31
C LEU A 210 -14.19 1.90 11.43
N ILE A 211 -15.45 1.82 11.87
CA ILE A 211 -16.27 3.02 12.14
C ILE A 211 -15.60 3.91 13.18
N LYS A 212 -15.07 3.34 14.27
CA LYS A 212 -14.38 4.14 15.29
C LYS A 212 -13.17 4.88 14.72
N VAL A 213 -12.33 4.22 13.91
CA VAL A 213 -11.17 4.86 13.28
C VAL A 213 -11.59 6.02 12.38
N VAL A 214 -12.60 5.82 11.53
CA VAL A 214 -13.09 6.88 10.62
C VAL A 214 -13.70 8.05 11.39
N MET A 215 -14.42 7.78 12.49
CA MET A 215 -15.08 8.81 13.30
C MET A 215 -14.12 9.66 14.15
N GLU A 216 -12.83 9.31 14.23
CA GLU A 216 -11.80 10.19 14.82
C GLU A 216 -11.35 11.30 13.86
N ALA A 217 -11.89 11.34 12.64
CA ALA A 217 -11.55 12.31 11.60
C ALA A 217 -10.03 12.35 11.29
N GLY A 218 -9.49 13.54 11.01
CA GLY A 218 -8.13 13.69 10.50
C GLY A 218 -8.02 13.09 9.09
N ASP A 219 -7.04 12.21 8.89
CA ASP A 219 -6.80 11.51 7.63
C ASP A 219 -7.63 10.21 7.58
N ALA A 220 -8.95 10.38 7.64
CA ALA A 220 -9.89 9.29 7.94
C ALA A 220 -9.88 8.17 6.88
N ASP A 221 -9.67 8.52 5.61
CA ASP A 221 -9.55 7.56 4.50
C ASP A 221 -8.27 6.74 4.61
N THR A 222 -7.11 7.38 4.84
CA THR A 222 -5.82 6.70 5.00
C THR A 222 -5.81 5.82 6.25
N ASN A 223 -6.28 6.35 7.38
CA ASN A 223 -6.40 5.61 8.64
C ASN A 223 -7.34 4.40 8.47
N GLY A 224 -8.48 4.59 7.79
CA GLY A 224 -9.42 3.53 7.45
C GLY A 224 -8.81 2.46 6.54
N ALA A 225 -8.01 2.84 5.55
CA ALA A 225 -7.36 1.90 4.64
C ALA A 225 -6.40 0.96 5.37
N VAL A 226 -5.51 1.50 6.22
CA VAL A 226 -4.55 0.69 6.98
C VAL A 226 -5.24 -0.15 8.06
N ALA A 227 -6.22 0.41 8.78
CA ALA A 227 -7.04 -0.32 9.74
C ALA A 227 -7.82 -1.47 9.08
N GLY A 228 -8.45 -1.22 7.94
CA GLY A 228 -9.19 -2.21 7.17
C GLY A 228 -8.29 -3.34 6.67
N ALA A 229 -7.07 -3.04 6.22
CA ALA A 229 -6.14 -4.04 5.75
C ALA A 229 -5.71 -5.02 6.86
N LEU A 230 -5.22 -4.50 8.00
CA LEU A 230 -4.80 -5.34 9.13
C LEU A 230 -5.97 -6.13 9.73
N LEU A 231 -7.12 -5.47 9.92
CA LEU A 231 -8.29 -6.11 10.51
C LEU A 231 -8.93 -7.13 9.56
N GLY A 232 -8.94 -6.85 8.26
CA GLY A 232 -9.41 -7.78 7.23
C GLY A 232 -8.51 -9.01 7.13
N CYS A 233 -7.19 -8.83 7.18
CA CYS A 233 -6.23 -9.94 7.26
C CYS A 233 -6.46 -10.80 8.51
N LYS A 234 -6.74 -10.16 9.67
CA LYS A 234 -6.99 -10.88 10.92
C LYS A 234 -8.31 -11.64 10.90
N LEU A 235 -9.40 -10.99 10.54
CA LEU A 235 -10.76 -11.52 10.74
C LEU A 235 -11.33 -12.25 9.52
N GLY A 236 -10.72 -12.06 8.34
CA GLY A 236 -11.18 -12.63 7.08
C GLY A 236 -12.37 -11.90 6.48
N LEU A 237 -12.68 -12.24 5.23
CA LEU A 237 -13.72 -11.58 4.42
C LEU A 237 -15.12 -11.70 5.05
N SER A 238 -15.43 -12.81 5.70
CA SER A 238 -16.74 -13.07 6.32
C SER A 238 -17.07 -12.14 7.49
N ALA A 239 -16.06 -11.48 8.09
CA ALA A 239 -16.26 -10.51 9.15
C ALA A 239 -16.68 -9.12 8.65
N ILE A 240 -16.50 -8.85 7.35
CA ILE A 240 -16.87 -7.58 6.73
C ILE A 240 -18.40 -7.58 6.48
N PRO A 241 -19.14 -6.51 6.83
CA PRO A 241 -20.56 -6.42 6.54
C PRO A 241 -20.85 -6.66 5.05
N LYS A 242 -21.78 -7.57 4.74
CA LYS A 242 -22.15 -7.91 3.36
C LYS A 242 -22.52 -6.67 2.55
N SER A 243 -23.26 -5.73 3.14
CA SER A 243 -23.64 -4.48 2.48
C SER A 243 -22.44 -3.61 2.09
N TRP A 244 -21.35 -3.64 2.85
CA TRP A 244 -20.13 -2.90 2.50
C TRP A 244 -19.40 -3.54 1.33
N ILE A 245 -19.39 -4.88 1.25
CA ILE A 245 -18.83 -5.61 0.11
C ILE A 245 -19.65 -5.33 -1.14
N THR A 246 -20.98 -5.50 -1.07
CA THR A 246 -21.89 -5.33 -2.21
C THR A 246 -21.87 -3.91 -2.76
N ASN A 247 -21.77 -2.91 -1.89
CA ASN A 247 -21.77 -1.49 -2.29
C ASN A 247 -20.35 -0.93 -2.53
N LEU A 248 -19.31 -1.77 -2.52
CA LEU A 248 -17.95 -1.32 -2.75
C LEU A 248 -17.81 -0.82 -4.20
N LYS A 249 -17.38 0.43 -4.37
CA LYS A 249 -17.13 1.01 -5.69
C LYS A 249 -16.09 0.16 -6.43
N HIS A 250 -16.37 -0.20 -7.68
CA HIS A 250 -15.50 -1.03 -8.54
C HIS A 250 -15.17 -2.42 -7.94
N ARG A 251 -16.08 -2.99 -7.14
CA ARG A 251 -15.94 -4.32 -6.52
C ARG A 251 -15.41 -5.38 -7.48
N ASP A 252 -16.05 -5.56 -8.64
CA ASP A 252 -15.72 -6.66 -9.55
C ASP A 252 -14.33 -6.48 -10.17
N TRP A 253 -13.94 -5.24 -10.45
CA TRP A 253 -12.58 -4.91 -10.89
C TRP A 253 -11.53 -5.21 -9.81
N LEU A 254 -11.82 -4.92 -8.54
CA LEU A 254 -10.95 -5.28 -7.42
C LEU A 254 -10.84 -6.80 -7.23
N LEU A 255 -11.94 -7.53 -7.42
CA LEU A 255 -11.95 -8.99 -7.34
C LEU A 255 -11.15 -9.64 -8.47
N ASP A 256 -11.20 -9.11 -9.69
CA ASP A 256 -10.36 -9.56 -10.79
C ASP A 256 -8.86 -9.37 -10.48
N LEU A 257 -8.48 -8.21 -9.93
CA LEU A 257 -7.10 -7.98 -9.46
C LEU A 257 -6.69 -8.93 -8.34
N TYR A 258 -7.60 -9.25 -7.42
CA TYR A 258 -7.36 -10.23 -6.39
C TYR A 258 -7.15 -11.63 -6.97
N SER A 259 -8.00 -12.08 -7.91
CA SER A 259 -7.84 -13.37 -8.58
C SER A 259 -6.50 -13.47 -9.31
N LYS A 260 -6.09 -12.40 -9.98
CA LYS A 260 -4.79 -12.26 -10.63
C LYS A 260 -3.62 -12.38 -9.65
N LEU A 261 -3.69 -11.69 -8.51
CA LEU A 261 -2.69 -11.84 -7.43
C LEU A 261 -2.61 -13.27 -6.90
N MET A 262 -3.75 -13.94 -6.71
CA MET A 262 -3.77 -15.33 -6.21
C MET A 262 -3.15 -16.31 -7.21
N ARG A 263 -3.38 -16.12 -8.52
CA ARG A 263 -2.69 -16.89 -9.57
C ARG A 263 -1.19 -16.69 -9.50
N LEU A 264 -0.75 -15.43 -9.43
CA LEU A 264 0.67 -15.09 -9.30
C LEU A 264 1.29 -15.76 -8.06
N GLN A 265 0.65 -15.70 -6.91
CA GLN A 265 1.14 -16.39 -5.69
C GLN A 265 1.18 -17.92 -5.84
N SER A 266 0.24 -18.53 -6.56
CA SER A 266 0.26 -19.98 -6.79
C SER A 266 1.44 -20.38 -7.67
N GLU A 267 1.74 -19.62 -8.72
CA GLU A 267 2.86 -19.88 -9.63
C GLU A 267 4.21 -19.72 -8.93
N MET A 268 4.30 -18.85 -7.93
CA MET A 268 5.52 -18.63 -7.16
C MET A 268 6.00 -19.86 -6.37
N LYS A 269 5.12 -20.84 -6.14
CA LYS A 269 5.46 -22.10 -5.47
C LYS A 269 6.20 -23.09 -6.37
N HIS A 270 6.13 -22.91 -7.68
CA HIS A 270 6.79 -23.79 -8.67
C HIS A 270 8.23 -23.34 -8.95
N PRO A 271 9.17 -24.23 -9.34
CA PRO A 271 10.45 -23.83 -9.95
C PRO A 271 10.24 -22.85 -11.10
N ILE A 272 11.19 -21.94 -11.35
CA ILE A 272 11.05 -20.87 -12.36
C ILE A 272 10.72 -21.45 -13.74
N GLU A 273 11.30 -22.59 -14.06
CA GLU A 273 11.17 -23.30 -15.33
C GLU A 273 9.77 -23.88 -15.57
N GLU A 274 8.98 -24.06 -14.51
CA GLU A 274 7.64 -24.67 -14.54
C GLU A 274 6.51 -23.64 -14.48
N ARG A 275 6.84 -22.34 -14.42
CA ARG A 275 5.84 -21.27 -14.26
C ARG A 275 5.24 -20.92 -15.62
N SER A 276 3.91 -20.85 -15.69
CA SER A 276 3.16 -20.48 -16.89
C SER A 276 3.17 -18.99 -17.21
N SER A 277 3.39 -18.12 -16.21
CA SER A 277 3.40 -16.68 -16.38
C SER A 277 4.79 -16.13 -16.74
N ASN A 278 5.06 -16.08 -18.05
CA ASN A 278 6.00 -15.11 -18.61
C ASN A 278 5.29 -13.77 -18.89
N GLU A 279 4.34 -13.34 -18.04
CA GLU A 279 3.71 -12.01 -18.15
C GLU A 279 4.72 -10.91 -17.79
N ASN A 280 5.78 -10.76 -18.59
CA ASN A 280 6.34 -9.47 -18.90
C ASN A 280 5.17 -8.65 -19.44
N LEU A 281 4.58 -7.83 -18.58
CA LEU A 281 3.61 -6.81 -18.96
C LEU A 281 4.37 -5.75 -19.74
N ASP A 282 4.57 -6.08 -21.00
CA ASP A 282 5.28 -5.38 -22.06
C ASP A 282 4.87 -3.90 -22.04
N ILE A 283 5.69 -3.08 -21.38
CA ILE A 283 5.41 -1.67 -21.08
C ILE A 283 5.15 -0.91 -22.39
N GLU A 284 5.88 -1.27 -23.45
CA GLU A 284 5.69 -0.71 -24.79
C GLU A 284 4.31 -1.00 -25.40
N LYS A 285 3.73 -2.19 -25.16
CA LYS A 285 2.38 -2.50 -25.67
C LYS A 285 1.31 -1.71 -24.92
N MET A 286 1.51 -1.44 -23.63
CA MET A 286 0.59 -0.66 -22.82
C MET A 286 0.62 0.85 -23.16
N ASP A 287 1.74 1.37 -23.64
CA ASP A 287 1.87 2.75 -24.13
C ASP A 287 1.34 2.88 -25.57
N LYS A 288 1.73 1.97 -26.48
CA LYS A 288 1.25 1.93 -27.89
C LYS A 288 -0.27 1.72 -28.01
N ALA A 289 -0.90 0.95 -27.11
CA ALA A 289 -2.35 0.80 -27.07
C ALA A 289 -3.10 2.06 -26.59
N SER A 290 -2.39 2.98 -25.91
CA SER A 290 -2.95 4.23 -25.40
C SER A 290 -2.78 5.42 -26.36
N GLU A 291 -1.82 5.34 -27.29
CA GLU A 291 -1.65 6.31 -28.39
C GLU A 291 -2.68 6.10 -29.52
N LYS A 292 -3.18 4.87 -29.70
CA LYS A 292 -4.19 4.55 -30.74
C LYS A 292 -5.62 4.97 -30.39
N LYS A 293 -5.83 5.76 -29.33
CA LYS A 293 -7.16 6.21 -28.86
C LYS A 293 -7.28 7.73 -28.70
N ASP A 294 -6.47 8.51 -29.41
CA ASP A 294 -6.83 9.92 -29.63
C ASP A 294 -7.86 9.99 -30.77
N PRO A 295 -9.08 10.51 -30.54
CA PRO A 295 -9.99 10.79 -31.63
C PRO A 295 -9.39 11.91 -32.47
N GLU A 296 -9.24 11.65 -33.77
CA GLU A 296 -8.92 12.67 -34.76
C GLU A 296 -9.77 13.92 -34.51
N VAL A 297 -9.09 15.05 -34.31
CA VAL A 297 -9.71 16.37 -34.29
C VAL A 297 -10.31 16.58 -35.67
N LEU A 298 -11.61 16.29 -35.80
CA LEU A 298 -12.42 16.74 -36.93
C LEU A 298 -12.52 18.26 -36.83
N VAL A 299 -11.59 18.94 -37.52
CA VAL A 299 -11.72 20.36 -37.84
C VAL A 299 -12.82 20.49 -38.89
N GLU A 300 -14.07 20.58 -38.45
CA GLU A 300 -15.15 21.10 -39.29
C GLU A 300 -14.88 22.60 -39.54
N LYS A 301 -14.44 22.91 -40.76
CA LYS A 301 -14.48 24.25 -41.31
C LYS A 301 -15.95 24.68 -41.44
N SER A 302 -16.45 25.46 -40.49
CA SER A 302 -17.67 26.26 -40.72
C SER A 302 -17.31 27.43 -41.64
N GLN A 303 -17.56 27.26 -42.94
CA GLN A 303 -17.76 28.38 -43.85
C GLN A 303 -19.11 29.01 -43.51
N SER A 304 -19.12 30.26 -43.07
CA SER A 304 -20.32 31.09 -43.03
C SER A 304 -20.63 31.65 -44.43
N PRO A 305 -21.86 31.50 -44.95
CA PRO A 305 -22.36 32.39 -45.98
C PRO A 305 -23.30 33.44 -45.37
N HIS A 306 -23.02 34.69 -45.72
CA HIS A 306 -23.84 35.92 -45.61
C HIS A 306 -24.01 36.58 -44.25
#